data_AF-A0A2V7EQC8-F1
#
_entry.id   AF-A0A2V7EQC8-F1
#
_cell.length_a   1.000
_cell.length_b   1.000
_cell.length_c   1.000
_cell.angle_alpha   90.00
_cell.angle_beta   90.00
_cell.angle_gamma   90.00
#
_symmetry.space_group_name_H-M   'P 1'
#
loop_
_entity.id
_entity.type
_entity.pdbx_description
1 polymer ?
#
loop_
_entity_poly.entity_id
_entity_poly.type
_entity_poly.pdbx_seq_one_letter_code
_entity_poly.pdbx_strand_id
1 'polypeptide(L)'
;MDGPAPKYEPLAEIEVDQVKPERQGFMLTGQGPDLAEYQLDLRFEMPLDPRTRTVLGELLSHSDLIISRRAGPRTLVALRNRRERAHKP
;
A
#
# COMPACT_ATOMS: atom_id res chain seq x y z
N MET A 1 28.01 -2.88 0.94
CA MET A 1 27.44 -4.23 0.80
C MET A 1 26.02 -4.05 0.29
N ASP A 2 25.80 -4.18 -1.02
CA ASP A 2 24.46 -4.09 -1.58
C ASP A 2 23.81 -5.47 -1.46
N GLY A 3 22.93 -5.62 -0.49
CA GLY A 3 22.07 -6.79 -0.36
C GLY A 3 21.16 -6.94 -1.59
N PRO A 4 20.52 -8.10 -1.77
CA PRO A 4 19.61 -8.30 -2.90
C PRO A 4 18.56 -7.17 -2.93
N ALA A 5 18.41 -6.53 -4.09
CA ALA A 5 17.43 -5.47 -4.28
C ALA A 5 16.05 -5.94 -3.82
N PRO A 6 15.29 -5.12 -3.06
CA PRO A 6 14.02 -5.53 -2.52
C PRO A 6 13.07 -5.93 -3.65
N LYS A 7 12.45 -7.10 -3.51
CA LYS A 7 11.52 -7.67 -4.51
C LYS A 7 10.30 -6.77 -4.75
N TYR A 8 10.01 -5.86 -3.81
CA TYR A 8 8.94 -4.88 -3.87
C TYR A 8 9.51 -3.50 -3.56
N GLU A 9 9.14 -2.52 -4.37
CA GLU A 9 9.45 -1.10 -4.18
C GLU A 9 8.21 -0.40 -3.59
N PRO A 10 8.34 0.35 -2.50
CA PRO A 10 7.23 1.13 -1.94
C PRO A 10 6.77 2.17 -2.96
N LEU A 11 5.46 2.33 -3.07
CA LEU A 11 4.80 3.33 -3.91
C LEU A 11 4.28 4.49 -3.09
N ALA A 12 3.67 4.18 -1.95
CA ALA A 12 3.08 5.15 -1.04
C ALA A 12 3.00 4.55 0.36
N GLU A 13 3.15 5.41 1.34
CA GLU A 13 2.81 5.18 2.74
C GLU A 13 1.75 6.23 3.08
N ILE A 14 0.59 5.76 3.55
CA ILE A 14 -0.61 6.58 3.69
C ILE A 14 -1.15 6.33 5.09
N GLU A 15 -1.23 7.39 5.89
CA GLU A 15 -1.92 7.35 7.18
C GLU A 15 -3.42 7.15 6.92
N VAL A 16 -4.04 6.20 7.63
CA VAL A 16 -5.48 5.97 7.51
C VAL A 16 -6.23 7.05 8.28
N ASP A 17 -7.00 7.87 7.57
CA ASP A 17 -7.82 8.92 8.19
C ASP A 17 -9.26 8.47 8.49
N GLN A 18 -9.77 7.51 7.70
CA GLN A 18 -11.12 6.99 7.85
C GLN A 18 -11.16 5.49 7.60
N VAL A 19 -11.89 4.80 8.49
CA VAL A 19 -12.28 3.39 8.32
C VAL A 19 -13.79 3.31 8.31
N LYS A 20 -14.35 2.84 7.19
CA LYS A 20 -15.78 2.62 7.04
C LYS A 20 -16.08 1.12 7.02
N PRO A 21 -16.87 0.61 7.98
CA PRO A 21 -17.35 -0.77 7.93
C PRO A 21 -18.23 -0.99 6.69
N GLU A 22 -17.91 -2.02 5.93
CA GLU A 22 -18.66 -2.47 4.76
C GLU A 22 -19.21 -3.88 4.97
N ARG A 23 -20.17 -4.30 4.12
CA ARG A 23 -20.85 -5.61 4.27
C ARG A 23 -19.87 -6.78 4.43
N GLN A 24 -18.76 -6.77 3.68
CA GLN A 24 -17.76 -7.83 3.66
C GLN A 24 -16.35 -7.35 4.11
N GLY A 25 -16.26 -6.30 4.91
CA GLY A 25 -14.97 -5.84 5.45
C GLY A 25 -14.95 -4.36 5.74
N PHE A 26 -13.95 -3.64 5.22
CA PHE A 26 -13.76 -2.22 5.49
C PHE A 26 -13.28 -1.49 4.24
N MET A 27 -13.74 -0.25 4.09
CA MET A 27 -13.12 0.73 3.21
C MET A 27 -12.19 1.60 4.06
N LEU A 28 -10.94 1.74 3.62
CA LEU A 28 -9.95 2.61 4.25
C LEU A 28 -9.61 3.75 3.28
N THR A 29 -9.54 4.97 3.79
CA THR A 29 -9.06 6.13 3.05
C THR A 29 -7.91 6.81 3.75
N GLY A 30 -7.16 7.61 2.99
CA GLY A 30 -6.10 8.45 3.51
C GLY A 30 -5.47 9.29 2.42
N GLN A 31 -4.66 10.27 2.81
CA GLN A 31 -3.92 11.13 1.89
C GLN A 31 -2.48 10.63 1.72
N GLY A 32 -2.07 10.43 0.48
CA GLY A 32 -0.70 10.06 0.16
C GLY A 32 0.26 11.26 0.15
N PRO A 33 1.57 11.00 0.02
CA PRO A 33 2.59 12.05 -0.04
C PRO A 33 2.47 12.95 -1.29
N ASP A 34 1.73 12.51 -2.30
CA ASP A 34 1.38 13.29 -3.49
C ASP A 34 0.10 14.13 -3.32
N LEU A 35 -0.45 14.18 -2.10
CA LEU A 35 -1.72 14.83 -1.75
C LEU A 35 -2.92 14.22 -2.47
N ALA A 36 -2.77 13.07 -3.11
CA ALA A 36 -3.89 12.33 -3.66
C ALA A 36 -4.62 11.57 -2.55
N GLU A 37 -5.94 11.47 -2.70
CA GLU A 37 -6.75 10.58 -1.87
C GLU A 37 -6.58 9.14 -2.36
N TYR A 38 -6.24 8.25 -1.44
CA TYR A 38 -6.15 6.82 -1.68
C TYR A 38 -7.30 6.12 -1.00
N GLN A 39 -7.81 5.09 -1.67
CA GLN A 39 -8.87 4.24 -1.16
C GLN A 39 -8.44 2.78 -1.27
N LEU A 40 -8.53 2.03 -0.17
CA LEU A 40 -8.31 0.58 -0.11
C LEU A 40 -9.58 -0.14 0.33
N ASP A 41 -10.02 -1.10 -0.49
CA ASP A 41 -11.12 -2.01 -0.18
C ASP A 41 -10.56 -3.31 0.41
N LEU A 42 -10.72 -3.49 1.72
CA LEU A 42 -10.33 -4.70 2.46
C LEU A 42 -11.54 -5.62 2.62
N ARG A 43 -11.45 -6.82 2.04
CA ARG A 43 -12.54 -7.81 2.09
C ARG A 43 -12.13 -9.09 2.81
N PHE A 44 -13.02 -9.62 3.64
CA PHE A 44 -12.86 -10.91 4.31
C PHE A 44 -13.73 -11.97 3.63
N GLU A 45 -13.14 -13.13 3.37
CA GLU A 45 -13.88 -14.25 2.78
C GLU A 45 -14.98 -14.77 3.72
N MET A 46 -14.73 -14.73 5.02
CA MET A 46 -15.70 -15.13 6.05
C MET A 46 -16.39 -13.91 6.67
N PRO A 47 -17.68 -14.03 7.04
CA PRO A 47 -18.37 -12.98 7.76
C PRO A 47 -17.74 -12.76 9.14
N LEU A 48 -17.57 -11.49 9.51
CA LEU A 48 -17.12 -11.10 10.84
C LEU A 48 -18.31 -10.93 11.77
N ASP A 49 -18.24 -11.48 12.97
CA ASP A 49 -19.20 -11.18 14.02
C ASP A 49 -19.09 -9.71 14.47
N PRO A 50 -20.12 -9.15 15.12
CA PRO A 50 -20.13 -7.73 15.51
C PRO A 50 -18.96 -7.30 16.40
N ARG A 51 -18.50 -8.17 17.31
CA ARG A 51 -17.40 -7.85 18.21
C ARG A 51 -16.09 -7.81 17.44
N THR A 52 -15.82 -8.81 16.62
CA THR A 52 -14.62 -8.86 15.78
C THR A 52 -14.56 -7.68 14.81
N ARG A 53 -15.71 -7.31 14.21
CA ARG A 53 -15.78 -6.12 13.34
C ARG A 53 -15.43 -4.83 14.09
N THR A 54 -15.88 -4.67 15.33
CA THR A 54 -15.56 -3.49 16.15
C THR A 54 -14.06 -3.41 16.44
N VAL A 55 -13.47 -4.53 16.90
CA VAL A 55 -12.04 -4.59 17.23
C VAL A 55 -11.18 -4.30 15.99
N LEU A 56 -11.51 -4.92 14.85
CA LEU A 56 -10.77 -4.68 13.61
C LEU A 56 -10.92 -3.25 13.11
N GLY A 57 -12.11 -2.65 13.21
CA GLY A 57 -12.31 -1.25 12.83
C GLY A 57 -11.42 -0.30 13.64
N GLU A 58 -11.33 -0.51 14.96
CA GLU A 58 -10.46 0.28 15.82
C GLU A 58 -8.99 0.12 15.43
N LEU A 59 -8.51 -1.13 15.28
CA LEU A 59 -7.12 -1.39 14.90
C LEU A 59 -6.75 -0.76 13.56
N LEU A 60 -7.65 -0.84 12.56
CA LEU A 60 -7.43 -0.26 11.25
C LEU A 60 -7.41 1.28 11.28
N SER A 61 -8.10 1.90 12.23
CA SER A 61 -8.17 3.37 12.34
C SER A 61 -6.88 3.98 12.89
N HIS A 62 -6.02 3.18 13.50
CA HIS A 62 -4.69 3.58 14.01
C HIS A 62 -3.57 2.88 13.24
N SER A 63 -3.75 2.70 11.94
CA SER A 63 -2.81 1.96 11.08
C SER A 63 -2.36 2.76 9.86
N ASP A 64 -1.23 2.36 9.29
CA ASP A 64 -0.71 2.91 8.04
C ASP A 64 -0.88 1.91 6.89
N LEU A 65 -1.23 2.43 5.72
CA LEU A 65 -1.27 1.67 4.46
C LEU A 65 0.05 1.83 3.70
N ILE A 66 0.85 0.76 3.68
CA ILE A 66 2.07 0.69 2.88
C ILE A 66 1.76 -0.05 1.57
N ILE A 67 1.61 0.70 0.48
CA ILE A 67 1.39 0.14 -0.85
C ILE A 67 2.76 -0.06 -1.50
N SER A 68 3.12 -1.31 -1.81
CA SER A 68 4.36 -1.64 -2.51
C SER A 68 4.08 -2.41 -3.79
N ARG A 69 4.86 -2.15 -4.85
CA ARG A 69 4.77 -2.89 -6.11
C ARG A 69 6.01 -3.72 -6.36
N ARG A 70 5.84 -4.90 -6.95
CA ARG A 70 6.97 -5.62 -7.53
C ARG A 70 7.35 -4.97 -8.84
N ALA A 71 8.63 -4.61 -9.00
CA ALA A 71 9.12 -4.13 -10.28
C ALA A 71 8.92 -5.23 -11.35
N GLY A 72 8.02 -4.99 -12.30
CA GLY A 72 7.84 -5.86 -13.46
C GLY A 72 9.05 -5.82 -14.39
N PRO A 73 9.20 -6.77 -15.33
CA PRO A 73 10.35 -6.87 -16.23
C PRO A 73 10.64 -5.58 -17.01
N ARG A 74 9.60 -4.86 -17.46
CA ARG A 74 9.76 -3.61 -18.23
C ARG A 74 10.21 -2.44 -17.37
N THR A 75 9.77 -2.36 -16.11
CA THR A 75 10.22 -1.36 -15.12
C THR A 75 11.67 -1.56 -14.73
N LEU A 76 12.14 -2.81 -14.58
CA LEU A 76 13.54 -3.12 -14.32
C LEU A 76 14.44 -2.69 -15.48
N VAL A 77 14.02 -2.91 -16.73
CA VAL A 77 14.75 -2.43 -17.93
C VAL A 77 14.76 -0.90 -17.98
N ALA A 78 13.64 -0.22 -17.69
CA ALA A 78 13.59 1.24 -17.66
C ALA A 78 14.48 1.85 -16.56
N LEU A 79 14.49 1.26 -15.35
CA LEU A 79 15.35 1.68 -14.24
C LEU A 79 16.83 1.45 -14.55
N ARG A 80 17.18 0.31 -15.15
CA ARG A 80 18.55 0.03 -15.62
C ARG A 80 18.99 1.05 -16.66
N ASN A 81 18.16 1.31 -17.67
CA ASN A 81 18.45 2.32 -18.70
C ASN A 81 18.59 3.73 -18.13
N ARG A 82 17.86 4.07 -17.06
CA ARG A 82 18.01 5.36 -16.35
C ARG A 82 19.34 5.46 -15.62
N ARG A 83 19.73 4.40 -14.90
CA ARG A 83 21.03 4.32 -14.21
C ARG A 83 22.21 4.37 -15.19
N GLU A 84 22.13 3.67 -16.31
CA GLU A 84 23.18 3.70 -17.34
C GLU A 84 23.33 5.08 -17.99
N ARG A 85 22.23 5.83 -18.17
CA ARG A 85 22.30 7.23 -18.64
C ARG A 85 22.85 8.19 -17.60
N ALA A 86 22.55 7.96 -16.32
CA ALA A 86 23.09 8.78 -15.22
C ALA A 86 24.59 8.55 -14.97
N HIS A 87 25.16 7.47 -15.52
CA HIS A 87 26.57 7.09 -15.33
C HIS A 87 27.43 7.30 -16.59
N LYS A 88 26.89 7.91 -17.66
CA LYS A 88 27.65 8.23 -18.87
C LYS A 88 27.91 9.76 -18.90
N PRO A 89 29.18 10.20 -18.90
CA PRO A 89 29.55 11.62 -18.91
C PRO A 89 29.16 12.32 -20.23
#